data_AF-A0A1D1XEA3-F1
#
_entry.id   AF-A0A1D1XEA3-F1
#
_cell.length_a   1.000
_cell.length_b   1.000
_cell.length_c   1.000
_cell.angle_alpha   90.00
_cell.angle_beta   90.00
_cell.angle_gamma   90.00
#
_symmetry.space_group_name_H-M   'P 1'
#
loop_
_entity.id
_entity.type
_entity.pdbx_description
1 polymer ?
#
loop_
_entity_poly.entity_id
_entity_poly.type
_entity_poly.pdbx_seq_one_letter_code
_entity_poly.pdbx_strand_id
1 'polypeptide(L)'
;FIPLRTQAPGVIPLLALLLLGCGSRRMASPVYSAGGVAAAVAVLCAAILSYVASSSGSRCPPKPSWWRRFLGKRPQRRGLVDAVGNTPLIRINSLSEATGCEILGKAEFLNPGGSVKDRVAVKIIEEALESGHIVDGGIVTEGSAGSTAISLATLAPAYGCKCHVVIPDDVAVEKSQILEALGATVERVRPVSITHKHHFVNVARRRATEANERAKRQRNSTESEAREFLHANGHDSEEPHPSFSSDCRGGFFADQFENLANFRAHYKCTGPEIWEQTGGNLHAFVAAAGTGGTLAGISRFLKDKNPDIKCFLIDPPGSGLFNKVTRGVMYTREEAEGRRAKNPFDTITEGVGINRLTKNFLLAKLDGAYRSTDKEAVEMSRFLLRNDGLFVGSSSAVNCVGAVRLARELGPGHTIVTILCDSGIRHLSKFYNTRYLSDHGLLPSAYSLEFLDP
;
A
#
# COMPACT_ATOMS: atom_id res chain seq x y z
N PHE A 1 8.06 28.89 41.10
CA PHE A 1 8.03 30.29 41.56
C PHE A 1 7.26 31.13 40.55
N ILE A 2 6.12 31.68 40.99
CA ILE A 2 5.26 32.72 40.36
C ILE A 2 5.82 34.09 40.89
N PRO A 3 5.48 35.35 40.47
CA PRO A 3 4.44 35.91 39.55
C PRO A 3 4.98 36.97 38.50
N LEU A 4 4.23 37.86 37.77
CA LEU A 4 2.79 38.25 37.65
C LEU A 4 2.47 39.00 36.32
N ARG A 5 1.27 38.75 35.74
CA ARG A 5 0.29 39.65 35.06
C ARG A 5 0.60 40.60 33.85
N THR A 6 -0.19 40.40 32.76
CA THR A 6 -1.12 41.32 32.01
C THR A 6 -0.68 42.76 31.63
N GLN A 7 -1.07 43.38 30.49
CA GLN A 7 -2.36 43.40 29.76
C GLN A 7 -2.20 43.67 28.23
N ALA A 8 -3.29 43.52 27.46
CA ALA A 8 -3.57 44.20 26.18
C ALA A 8 -4.92 44.98 26.34
N PRO A 9 -5.25 46.08 25.61
CA PRO A 9 -5.63 46.02 24.17
C PRO A 9 -5.45 47.34 23.34
N GLY A 10 -5.92 47.36 22.07
CA GLY A 10 -6.28 48.57 21.28
C GLY A 10 -5.15 49.17 20.40
N VAL A 11 -5.20 49.42 19.07
CA VAL A 11 -6.23 49.66 18.00
C VAL A 11 -6.49 51.15 17.69
N ILE A 12 -5.92 51.65 16.56
CA ILE A 12 -6.40 52.73 15.64
C ILE A 12 -6.33 54.21 16.14
N PRO A 13 -6.08 55.24 15.28
CA PRO A 13 -5.21 55.39 14.09
C PRO A 13 -4.33 56.68 14.15
N LEU A 14 -3.67 57.08 13.04
CA LEU A 14 -3.32 58.50 12.82
C LEU A 14 -3.42 58.89 11.33
N LEU A 15 -4.15 59.97 11.02
CA LEU A 15 -4.31 60.51 9.65
C LEU A 15 -4.56 62.02 9.72
N ALA A 16 -3.53 62.83 9.42
CA ALA A 16 -3.49 64.30 9.35
C ALA A 16 -2.08 64.72 8.84
N LEU A 17 -1.82 65.83 8.13
CA LEU A 17 -2.67 66.92 7.60
C LEU A 17 -2.01 67.53 6.33
N LEU A 18 -2.59 68.63 5.80
CA LEU A 18 -2.31 69.25 4.49
C LEU A 18 -1.38 70.50 4.52
N LEU A 19 -0.68 70.69 3.39
CA LEU A 19 -0.41 71.92 2.60
C LEU A 19 0.30 73.18 3.17
N LEU A 20 1.37 73.56 2.46
CA LEU A 20 1.77 74.90 1.96
C LEU A 20 2.41 74.69 0.56
N GLY A 21 2.53 75.62 -0.40
CA GLY A 21 2.11 77.03 -0.54
C GLY A 21 2.33 77.53 -2.01
N CYS A 22 2.17 78.82 -2.31
CA CYS A 22 2.44 79.43 -3.65
C CYS A 22 3.91 79.91 -3.82
N GLY A 23 4.48 80.15 -5.01
CA GLY A 23 4.03 79.98 -6.41
C GLY A 23 4.80 80.89 -7.40
N SER A 24 4.81 80.62 -8.72
CA SER A 24 5.00 81.61 -9.83
C SER A 24 4.95 80.95 -11.24
N ARG A 25 4.76 81.77 -12.29
CA ARG A 25 4.21 81.40 -13.62
C ARG A 25 5.20 80.75 -14.61
N ARG A 26 4.72 79.79 -15.44
CA ARG A 26 4.74 79.81 -16.93
C ARG A 26 3.89 78.66 -17.54
N MET A 27 3.62 78.74 -18.84
CA MET A 27 2.57 78.00 -19.58
C MET A 27 2.82 76.50 -19.80
N ALA A 28 1.79 75.67 -19.56
CA ALA A 28 1.38 74.51 -20.37
C ALA A 28 -0.05 74.06 -19.96
N SER A 29 -0.80 73.45 -20.87
CA SER A 29 -2.17 72.94 -20.67
C SER A 29 -2.23 71.42 -20.88
N PRO A 30 -3.35 70.73 -20.54
CA PRO A 30 -4.21 70.81 -19.37
C PRO A 30 -4.14 69.47 -18.57
N VAL A 31 -5.28 68.92 -18.10
CA VAL A 31 -5.48 67.57 -17.53
C VAL A 31 -5.06 67.37 -16.05
N TYR A 32 -5.92 67.77 -15.11
CA TYR A 32 -5.97 67.17 -13.75
C TYR A 32 -7.39 67.21 -13.15
N SER A 33 -8.08 66.06 -13.14
CA SER A 33 -9.09 65.68 -12.12
C SER A 33 -9.64 64.25 -12.26
N ALA A 34 -9.28 63.49 -13.32
CA ALA A 34 -9.78 62.13 -13.52
C ALA A 34 -9.28 61.09 -12.48
N GLY A 35 -8.01 61.17 -12.07
CA GLY A 35 -7.39 60.17 -11.20
C GLY A 35 -7.97 60.10 -9.78
N GLY A 36 -8.28 61.26 -9.19
CA GLY A 36 -8.84 61.32 -7.82
C GLY A 36 -10.26 60.74 -7.73
N VAL A 37 -11.10 61.03 -8.73
CA VAL A 37 -12.48 60.48 -8.79
C VAL A 37 -12.45 58.98 -9.08
N ALA A 38 -11.59 58.53 -9.99
CA ALA A 38 -11.44 57.10 -10.29
C ALA A 38 -10.97 56.30 -9.06
N ALA A 39 -9.99 56.81 -8.29
CA ALA A 39 -9.53 56.18 -7.06
C ALA A 39 -10.62 56.13 -5.98
N ALA A 40 -11.35 57.24 -5.77
CA ALA A 40 -12.45 57.29 -4.80
C ALA A 40 -13.59 56.31 -5.16
N VAL A 41 -13.99 56.25 -6.44
CA VAL A 41 -15.00 55.31 -6.92
C VAL A 41 -14.52 53.86 -6.80
N ALA A 42 -13.26 53.56 -7.13
CA ALA A 42 -12.70 52.21 -6.97
C ALA A 42 -12.71 51.74 -5.50
N VAL A 43 -12.31 52.61 -4.57
CA VAL A 43 -12.33 52.30 -3.13
C VAL A 43 -13.77 52.15 -2.62
N LEU A 44 -14.71 53.00 -3.07
CA LEU A 44 -16.11 52.89 -2.68
C LEU A 44 -16.75 51.60 -3.24
N CYS A 45 -16.48 51.25 -4.50
CA CYS A 45 -16.92 49.98 -5.10
C CYS A 45 -16.31 48.77 -4.38
N ALA A 46 -15.02 48.80 -4.02
CA ALA A 46 -14.37 47.72 -3.26
C ALA A 46 -14.95 47.59 -1.83
N ALA A 47 -15.27 48.71 -1.18
CA ALA A 47 -15.91 48.73 0.13
C ALA A 47 -17.36 48.21 0.06
N ILE A 48 -18.13 48.60 -0.96
CA ILE A 48 -19.49 48.10 -1.20
C ILE A 48 -19.46 46.61 -1.56
N LEU A 49 -18.55 46.15 -2.42
CA LEU A 49 -18.37 44.73 -2.72
C LEU A 49 -17.98 43.93 -1.47
N SER A 50 -17.08 44.45 -0.63
CA SER A 50 -16.70 43.80 0.63
C SER A 50 -17.85 43.80 1.65
N TYR A 51 -18.62 44.88 1.74
CA TYR A 51 -19.80 44.97 2.61
C TYR A 51 -20.92 44.06 2.12
N VAL A 52 -21.16 43.95 0.82
CA VAL A 52 -22.13 43.01 0.24
C VAL A 52 -21.65 41.57 0.42
N ALA A 53 -20.36 41.26 0.23
CA ALA A 53 -19.80 39.92 0.43
C ALA A 53 -19.73 39.47 1.91
N SER A 54 -19.82 40.41 2.86
CA SER A 54 -19.86 40.13 4.31
C SER A 54 -21.26 40.24 4.94
N SER A 55 -22.15 41.07 4.38
CA SER A 55 -23.57 41.14 4.79
C SER A 55 -24.43 40.07 4.11
N SER A 56 -24.14 39.71 2.85
CA SER A 56 -24.50 38.39 2.33
C SER A 56 -23.51 37.39 2.91
N GLY A 57 -23.82 36.92 4.13
CA GLY A 57 -23.03 35.89 4.80
C GLY A 57 -22.91 34.68 3.89
N SER A 58 -21.73 34.53 3.28
CA SER A 58 -21.41 33.56 2.22
C SER A 58 -21.22 32.17 2.82
N ARG A 59 -22.31 31.69 3.44
CA ARG A 59 -22.56 30.26 3.57
C ARG A 59 -22.48 29.71 2.15
N CYS A 60 -21.59 28.75 1.91
CA CYS A 60 -21.77 27.85 0.77
C CYS A 60 -23.23 27.40 0.76
N PRO A 61 -23.92 27.38 -0.41
CA PRO A 61 -25.31 26.96 -0.47
C PRO A 61 -25.41 25.62 0.26
N PRO A 62 -26.33 25.47 1.24
CA PRO A 62 -26.37 24.28 2.07
C PRO A 62 -26.49 23.09 1.14
N LYS A 63 -25.47 22.21 1.13
CA LYS A 63 -25.36 21.10 0.16
C LYS A 63 -26.73 20.45 0.05
N PRO A 64 -27.34 20.41 -1.15
CA PRO A 64 -28.75 20.03 -1.32
C PRO A 64 -29.09 18.77 -0.54
N SER A 65 -30.33 18.64 -0.05
CA SER A 65 -30.74 17.50 0.79
C SER A 65 -30.42 16.13 0.17
N TRP A 66 -30.37 16.03 -1.16
CA TRP A 66 -29.94 14.84 -1.89
C TRP A 66 -28.45 14.46 -1.69
N TRP A 67 -27.54 15.41 -1.46
CA TRP A 67 -26.13 15.13 -1.10
C TRP A 67 -26.02 14.42 0.26
N ARG A 68 -26.91 14.74 1.21
CA ARG A 68 -27.00 14.02 2.49
C ARG A 68 -27.68 12.65 2.33
N ARG A 69 -28.47 12.46 1.26
CA ARG A 69 -29.20 11.21 0.99
C ARG A 69 -28.33 10.12 0.35
N PHE A 70 -27.22 10.48 -0.31
CA PHE A 70 -26.21 9.54 -0.81
C PHE A 70 -25.08 9.23 0.18
N LEU A 71 -24.83 10.11 1.16
CA LEU A 71 -23.99 9.80 2.31
C LEU A 71 -24.83 9.05 3.37
N GLY A 72 -25.28 7.84 3.02
CA GLY A 72 -25.71 6.88 4.02
C GLY A 72 -24.60 6.75 5.07
N LYS A 73 -24.95 6.82 6.35
CA LYS A 73 -23.96 6.69 7.44
C LYS A 73 -23.20 5.38 7.23
N ARG A 74 -21.94 5.46 6.79
CA ARG A 74 -21.07 4.29 6.74
C ARG A 74 -21.07 3.68 8.14
N PRO A 75 -21.35 2.38 8.30
CA PRO A 75 -21.40 1.77 9.62
C PRO A 75 -20.07 2.02 10.34
N GLN A 76 -20.17 2.38 11.62
CA GLN A 76 -18.98 2.62 12.43
C GLN A 76 -18.20 1.31 12.56
N ARG A 77 -17.01 1.28 11.97
CA ARG A 77 -16.09 0.15 12.00
C ARG A 77 -15.60 -0.08 13.45
N ARG A 78 -15.58 -1.33 13.91
CA ARG A 78 -15.18 -1.71 15.28
C ARG A 78 -13.70 -2.08 15.32
N GLY A 79 -12.86 -1.12 15.72
CA GLY A 79 -11.42 -1.32 15.83
C GLY A 79 -10.69 -1.36 14.48
N LEU A 80 -9.42 -1.78 14.52
CA LEU A 80 -8.50 -1.71 13.38
C LEU A 80 -8.77 -2.76 12.30
N VAL A 81 -9.21 -3.96 12.70
CA VAL A 81 -9.54 -5.06 11.79
C VAL A 81 -10.67 -4.67 10.84
N ASP A 82 -11.78 -4.16 11.38
CA ASP A 82 -12.90 -3.68 10.57
C ASP A 82 -12.48 -2.56 9.61
N ALA A 83 -11.37 -1.84 9.85
CA ALA A 83 -10.79 -0.80 8.98
C ALA A 83 -10.05 -1.33 7.74
N VAL A 84 -9.71 -2.62 7.70
CA VAL A 84 -9.16 -3.27 6.51
C VAL A 84 -10.24 -3.38 5.43
N GLY A 85 -9.86 -3.18 4.16
CA GLY A 85 -10.76 -3.28 3.02
C GLY A 85 -11.82 -2.17 2.92
N ASN A 86 -12.74 -2.36 1.97
CA ASN A 86 -13.62 -1.31 1.44
C ASN A 86 -12.84 -0.06 0.98
N THR A 87 -11.68 -0.31 0.35
CA THR A 87 -10.82 0.72 -0.26
C THR A 87 -11.51 1.31 -1.50
N PRO A 88 -11.30 2.59 -1.85
CA PRO A 88 -11.90 3.16 -3.05
C PRO A 88 -11.25 2.64 -4.34
N LEU A 89 -12.01 2.62 -5.44
CA LEU A 89 -11.45 2.73 -6.78
C LEU A 89 -11.17 4.21 -7.05
N ILE A 90 -9.96 4.52 -7.52
CA ILE A 90 -9.54 5.85 -7.95
C ILE A 90 -9.39 5.80 -9.47
N ARG A 91 -10.13 6.65 -10.20
CA ARG A 91 -9.89 6.84 -11.63
C ARG A 91 -8.53 7.50 -11.82
N ILE A 92 -7.68 6.89 -12.64
CA ILE A 92 -6.37 7.45 -12.99
C ILE A 92 -6.61 8.27 -14.27
N ASN A 93 -6.73 9.58 -14.11
CA ASN A 93 -7.22 10.47 -15.17
C ASN A 93 -6.26 10.46 -16.36
N SER A 94 -4.97 10.64 -16.09
CA SER A 94 -3.92 10.71 -17.12
C SER A 94 -3.88 9.46 -18.02
N LEU A 95 -3.96 8.26 -17.44
CA LEU A 95 -3.95 7.00 -18.18
C LEU A 95 -5.26 6.76 -18.91
N SER A 96 -6.39 7.15 -18.31
CA SER A 96 -7.72 7.01 -18.91
C SER A 96 -7.86 7.91 -20.14
N GLU A 97 -7.42 9.17 -20.04
CA GLU A 97 -7.41 10.14 -21.14
C GLU A 97 -6.48 9.70 -22.27
N ALA A 98 -5.28 9.22 -21.96
CA ALA A 98 -4.30 8.76 -22.94
C ALA A 98 -4.68 7.45 -23.67
N THR A 99 -5.68 6.70 -23.19
CA THR A 99 -6.13 5.43 -23.79
C THR A 99 -7.57 5.44 -24.28
N GLY A 100 -8.34 6.49 -23.99
CA GLY A 100 -9.78 6.53 -24.23
C GLY A 100 -10.58 5.48 -23.43
N CYS A 101 -9.96 4.84 -22.45
CA CYS A 101 -10.58 3.86 -21.56
C CYS A 101 -10.88 4.48 -20.18
N GLU A 102 -11.61 3.75 -19.34
CA GLU A 102 -11.68 4.03 -17.92
C GLU A 102 -10.70 3.13 -17.16
N ILE A 103 -9.57 3.70 -16.73
CA ILE A 103 -8.56 2.99 -15.95
C ILE A 103 -8.69 3.35 -14.47
N LEU A 104 -9.00 2.35 -13.65
CA LEU A 104 -9.29 2.47 -12.23
C LEU A 104 -8.23 1.73 -11.38
N GLY A 105 -7.62 2.44 -10.42
CA GLY A 105 -6.72 1.87 -9.42
C GLY A 105 -7.44 1.61 -8.10
N LYS A 106 -7.47 0.34 -7.66
CA LYS A 106 -7.95 -0.05 -6.32
C LYS A 106 -6.91 0.38 -5.27
N ALA A 107 -7.26 1.34 -4.42
CA ALA A 107 -6.33 2.03 -3.54
C ALA A 107 -6.00 1.24 -2.25
N GLU A 108 -5.30 0.12 -2.42
CA GLU A 108 -4.91 -0.78 -1.31
C GLU A 108 -3.85 -0.20 -0.38
N PHE A 109 -3.17 0.87 -0.78
CA PHE A 109 -2.35 1.69 0.11
C PHE A 109 -3.14 2.42 1.21
N LEU A 110 -4.49 2.46 1.15
CA LEU A 110 -5.37 3.05 2.17
C LEU A 110 -5.87 2.07 3.24
N ASN A 111 -5.42 0.80 3.21
CA ASN A 111 -5.58 -0.09 4.36
C ASN A 111 -4.73 0.42 5.56
N PRO A 112 -5.05 0.10 6.82
CA PRO A 112 -4.36 0.65 8.00
C PRO A 112 -2.86 0.35 8.10
N GLY A 113 -2.44 -0.86 7.74
CA GLY A 113 -1.04 -1.28 7.53
C GLY A 113 -0.46 -0.81 6.19
N GLY A 114 -1.18 0.01 5.43
CA GLY A 114 -0.70 0.72 4.24
C GLY A 114 -0.39 -0.19 3.05
N SER A 115 -1.02 -1.36 2.94
CA SER A 115 -0.86 -2.23 1.76
C SER A 115 -2.01 -3.21 1.52
N VAL A 116 -2.01 -3.81 0.32
CA VAL A 116 -2.88 -4.96 -0.06
C VAL A 116 -2.72 -6.19 0.85
N LYS A 117 -1.62 -6.32 1.59
CA LYS A 117 -1.35 -7.49 2.43
C LYS A 117 -2.13 -7.49 3.74
N ASP A 118 -2.75 -6.38 4.12
CA ASP A 118 -3.63 -6.28 5.28
C ASP A 118 -4.80 -7.27 5.21
N ARG A 119 -5.42 -7.40 4.02
CA ARG A 119 -6.49 -8.36 3.76
C ARG A 119 -6.03 -9.81 3.95
N VAL A 120 -4.80 -10.09 3.55
CA VAL A 120 -4.17 -11.41 3.67
C VAL A 120 -3.86 -11.70 5.14
N ALA A 121 -3.30 -10.74 5.87
CA ALA A 121 -3.04 -10.85 7.31
C ALA A 121 -4.32 -11.10 8.11
N VAL A 122 -5.39 -10.32 7.87
CA VAL A 122 -6.72 -10.55 8.46
C VAL A 122 -7.18 -11.98 8.21
N LYS A 123 -7.27 -12.41 6.93
CA LYS A 123 -7.86 -13.72 6.60
C LYS A 123 -7.03 -14.90 7.11
N ILE A 124 -5.70 -14.75 7.16
CA ILE A 124 -4.78 -15.75 7.73
C ILE A 124 -5.01 -15.90 9.25
N ILE A 125 -5.10 -14.79 9.99
CA ILE A 125 -5.23 -14.82 11.44
C ILE A 125 -6.64 -15.29 11.86
N GLU A 126 -7.69 -14.81 11.18
CA GLU A 126 -9.07 -15.29 11.38
C GLU A 126 -9.17 -16.79 11.21
N GLU A 127 -8.74 -17.34 10.07
CA GLU A 127 -8.88 -18.79 9.80
C GLU A 127 -8.01 -19.63 10.74
N ALA A 128 -6.87 -19.12 11.20
CA ALA A 128 -6.03 -19.80 12.19
C ALA A 128 -6.68 -19.85 13.58
N LEU A 129 -7.39 -18.79 14.00
CA LEU A 129 -8.15 -18.74 15.25
C LEU A 129 -9.42 -19.59 15.17
N GLU A 130 -10.21 -19.45 14.10
CA GLU A 130 -11.44 -20.21 13.84
C GLU A 130 -11.19 -21.72 13.84
N SER A 131 -10.01 -22.16 13.40
CA SER A 131 -9.61 -23.58 13.35
C SER A 131 -8.76 -24.03 14.55
N GLY A 132 -8.49 -23.16 15.52
CA GLY A 132 -7.72 -23.49 16.72
C GLY A 132 -6.22 -23.76 16.51
N HIS A 133 -5.66 -23.41 15.34
CA HIS A 133 -4.22 -23.49 15.08
C HIS A 133 -3.41 -22.42 15.82
N ILE A 134 -4.06 -21.33 16.20
CA ILE A 134 -3.54 -20.33 17.15
C ILE A 134 -4.66 -19.98 18.15
N VAL A 135 -4.28 -19.49 19.32
CA VAL A 135 -5.18 -19.03 20.39
C VAL A 135 -4.80 -17.62 20.83
N ASP A 136 -5.67 -16.96 21.61
CA ASP A 136 -5.35 -15.68 22.25
C ASP A 136 -4.01 -15.72 23.00
N GLY A 137 -3.16 -14.71 22.79
CA GLY A 137 -1.78 -14.64 23.28
C GLY A 137 -0.75 -15.51 22.52
N GLY A 138 -1.18 -16.26 21.50
CA GLY A 138 -0.32 -17.04 20.61
C GLY A 138 0.54 -16.17 19.67
N ILE A 139 1.50 -16.78 18.97
CA ILE A 139 2.50 -16.06 18.17
C ILE A 139 2.33 -16.37 16.67
N VAL A 140 2.02 -15.37 15.86
CA VAL A 140 2.02 -15.49 14.39
C VAL A 140 3.45 -15.28 13.88
N THR A 141 3.99 -16.26 13.15
CA THR A 141 5.33 -16.19 12.56
C THR A 141 5.29 -16.04 11.04
N GLU A 142 6.21 -15.26 10.46
CA GLU A 142 6.36 -15.13 9.00
C GLU A 142 7.81 -14.84 8.63
N GLY A 143 8.25 -15.37 7.48
CA GLY A 143 9.53 -15.04 6.86
C GLY A 143 9.33 -13.96 5.80
N SER A 144 9.45 -12.68 6.16
CA SER A 144 9.33 -11.58 5.20
C SER A 144 9.86 -10.26 5.78
N ALA A 145 10.60 -9.48 4.98
CA ALA A 145 10.93 -8.08 5.31
C ALA A 145 9.98 -7.07 4.63
N GLY A 146 8.89 -7.54 4.01
CA GLY A 146 8.00 -6.74 3.17
C GLY A 146 6.62 -6.48 3.79
N SER A 147 5.70 -6.00 2.96
CA SER A 147 4.38 -5.53 3.39
C SER A 147 3.58 -6.57 4.17
N THR A 148 3.76 -7.87 3.92
CA THR A 148 3.09 -8.94 4.69
C THR A 148 3.51 -8.98 6.15
N ALA A 149 4.80 -8.85 6.46
CA ALA A 149 5.26 -8.78 7.83
C ALA A 149 4.75 -7.53 8.55
N ILE A 150 4.72 -6.40 7.84
CA ILE A 150 4.19 -5.13 8.36
C ILE A 150 2.69 -5.24 8.64
N SER A 151 1.91 -5.85 7.74
CA SER A 151 0.48 -6.12 7.96
C SER A 151 0.26 -7.07 9.15
N LEU A 152 1.05 -8.14 9.29
CA LEU A 152 0.95 -9.06 10.42
C LEU A 152 1.33 -8.38 11.74
N ALA A 153 2.41 -7.60 11.79
CA ALA A 153 2.81 -6.82 12.96
C ALA A 153 1.73 -5.80 13.36
N THR A 154 1.09 -5.15 12.38
CA THR A 154 0.01 -4.17 12.59
C THR A 154 -1.27 -4.82 13.11
N LEU A 155 -1.63 -6.02 12.63
CA LEU A 155 -2.95 -6.61 12.84
C LEU A 155 -2.99 -7.72 13.89
N ALA A 156 -1.91 -8.48 14.11
CA ALA A 156 -1.89 -9.55 15.11
C ALA A 156 -2.26 -9.06 16.53
N PRO A 157 -1.79 -7.89 17.02
CA PRO A 157 -2.19 -7.38 18.34
C PRO A 157 -3.70 -7.11 18.46
N ALA A 158 -4.38 -6.77 17.36
CA ALA A 158 -5.83 -6.55 17.36
C ALA A 158 -6.64 -7.87 17.53
N TYR A 159 -5.98 -9.02 17.38
CA TYR A 159 -6.50 -10.36 17.65
C TYR A 159 -5.93 -10.97 18.95
N GLY A 160 -5.29 -10.18 19.81
CA GLY A 160 -4.59 -10.68 21.01
C GLY A 160 -3.33 -11.52 20.70
N CYS A 161 -2.90 -11.57 19.44
CA CYS A 161 -1.75 -12.36 19.01
C CYS A 161 -0.46 -11.53 18.99
N LYS A 162 0.67 -12.16 19.28
CA LYS A 162 2.02 -11.60 19.12
C LYS A 162 2.50 -11.84 17.69
N CYS A 163 3.45 -11.04 17.20
CA CYS A 163 4.07 -11.24 15.88
C CYS A 163 5.58 -11.50 16.01
N HIS A 164 6.09 -12.51 15.31
CA HIS A 164 7.52 -12.81 15.21
C HIS A 164 7.93 -12.92 13.73
N VAL A 165 8.79 -12.02 13.28
CA VAL A 165 9.19 -11.92 11.87
C VAL A 165 10.64 -12.31 11.71
N VAL A 166 10.92 -13.21 10.76
CA VAL A 166 12.30 -13.55 10.39
C VAL A 166 12.66 -12.88 9.07
N ILE A 167 13.76 -12.12 9.07
CA ILE A 167 14.24 -11.35 7.92
C ILE A 167 15.69 -11.71 7.58
N PRO A 168 16.12 -11.60 6.31
CA PRO A 168 17.53 -11.61 5.97
C PRO A 168 18.28 -10.43 6.64
N ASP A 169 19.55 -10.61 7.01
CA ASP A 169 20.34 -9.56 7.67
C ASP A 169 20.83 -8.44 6.73
N ASP A 170 20.82 -8.67 5.41
CA ASP A 170 21.21 -7.75 4.35
C ASP A 170 20.09 -6.79 3.88
N VAL A 171 18.88 -6.89 4.47
CA VAL A 171 17.79 -5.96 4.15
C VAL A 171 18.04 -4.57 4.77
N ALA A 172 17.52 -3.55 4.10
CA ALA A 172 17.54 -2.17 4.56
C ALA A 172 17.05 -2.04 6.01
N VAL A 173 17.81 -1.34 6.86
CA VAL A 173 17.62 -1.29 8.32
C VAL A 173 16.23 -0.76 8.68
N GLU A 174 15.72 0.18 7.90
CA GLU A 174 14.41 0.79 8.02
C GLU A 174 13.27 -0.24 7.98
N LYS A 175 13.46 -1.35 7.25
CA LYS A 175 12.47 -2.44 7.18
C LYS A 175 12.35 -3.18 8.52
N SER A 176 13.44 -3.35 9.25
CA SER A 176 13.41 -3.91 10.61
C SER A 176 12.85 -2.92 11.63
N GLN A 177 13.28 -1.65 11.57
CA GLN A 177 12.84 -0.62 12.52
C GLN A 177 11.33 -0.39 12.50
N ILE A 178 10.70 -0.46 11.33
CA ILE A 178 9.23 -0.38 11.21
C ILE A 178 8.55 -1.58 11.88
N LEU A 179 9.09 -2.79 11.75
CA LEU A 179 8.53 -4.00 12.38
C LEU A 179 8.68 -3.96 13.91
N GLU A 180 9.86 -3.58 14.39
CA GLU A 180 10.16 -3.40 15.82
C GLU A 180 9.28 -2.30 16.44
N ALA A 181 9.10 -1.17 15.76
CA ALA A 181 8.22 -0.08 16.20
C ALA A 181 6.72 -0.45 16.20
N LEU A 182 6.31 -1.43 15.37
CA LEU A 182 4.98 -2.03 15.40
C LEU A 182 4.83 -3.12 16.49
N GLY A 183 5.88 -3.38 17.27
CA GLY A 183 5.86 -4.36 18.37
C GLY A 183 6.08 -5.81 17.94
N ALA A 184 6.56 -6.06 16.73
CA ALA A 184 6.96 -7.41 16.32
C ALA A 184 8.38 -7.73 16.81
N THR A 185 8.60 -8.94 17.30
CA THR A 185 9.95 -9.47 17.51
C THR A 185 10.57 -9.74 16.14
N VAL A 186 11.80 -9.24 15.89
CA VAL A 186 12.49 -9.41 14.62
C VAL A 186 13.75 -10.27 14.79
N GLU A 187 13.79 -11.41 14.11
CA GLU A 187 14.99 -12.26 14.02
C GLU A 187 15.69 -12.02 12.67
N ARG A 188 16.92 -11.51 12.71
CA ARG A 188 17.77 -11.37 11.52
C ARG A 188 18.57 -12.66 11.29
N VAL A 189 18.60 -13.15 10.06
CA VAL A 189 19.38 -14.35 9.68
C VAL A 189 20.17 -14.13 8.40
N ARG A 190 21.30 -14.84 8.26
CA ARG A 190 22.15 -14.75 7.07
C ARG A 190 21.39 -15.17 5.79
N PRO A 191 21.46 -14.38 4.70
CA PRO A 191 20.97 -14.76 3.38
C PRO A 191 21.57 -16.10 2.90
N VAL A 192 20.69 -17.01 2.48
CA VAL A 192 21.03 -18.35 1.96
C VAL A 192 19.98 -18.77 0.91
N SER A 193 20.22 -19.83 0.16
CA SER A 193 19.25 -20.35 -0.82
C SER A 193 17.96 -20.84 -0.16
N ILE A 194 16.84 -20.82 -0.91
CA ILE A 194 15.52 -21.27 -0.44
C ILE A 194 15.48 -22.73 0.05
N THR A 195 16.36 -23.57 -0.48
CA THR A 195 16.53 -24.98 -0.08
C THR A 195 17.28 -25.14 1.26
N HIS A 196 17.93 -24.09 1.77
CA HIS A 196 18.72 -24.16 2.98
C HIS A 196 17.85 -24.13 4.26
N LYS A 197 18.22 -24.93 5.26
CA LYS A 197 17.53 -24.99 6.59
C LYS A 197 17.55 -23.68 7.40
N HIS A 198 18.37 -22.72 6.98
CA HIS A 198 18.53 -21.39 7.59
C HIS A 198 17.94 -20.26 6.74
N HIS A 199 17.29 -20.57 5.61
CA HIS A 199 16.51 -19.58 4.87
C HIS A 199 15.44 -19.00 5.79
N PHE A 200 15.28 -17.67 5.81
CA PHE A 200 14.40 -16.95 6.73
C PHE A 200 12.98 -17.52 6.81
N VAL A 201 12.38 -17.95 5.69
CA VAL A 201 11.08 -18.64 5.66
C VAL A 201 11.10 -19.99 6.40
N ASN A 202 12.16 -20.78 6.26
CA ASN A 202 12.31 -22.07 6.93
C ASN A 202 12.60 -21.90 8.43
N VAL A 203 13.30 -20.83 8.81
CA VAL A 203 13.48 -20.42 10.21
C VAL A 203 12.14 -19.99 10.81
N ALA A 204 11.38 -19.10 10.16
CA ALA A 204 10.06 -18.66 10.63
C ALA A 204 9.09 -19.83 10.85
N ARG A 205 9.07 -20.81 9.94
CA ARG A 205 8.29 -22.05 10.09
C ARG A 205 8.72 -22.84 11.34
N ARG A 206 10.03 -23.05 11.52
CA ARG A 206 10.56 -23.78 12.68
C ARG A 206 10.25 -23.06 14.00
N ARG A 207 10.31 -21.74 14.03
CA ARG A 207 9.96 -20.90 15.19
C ARG A 207 8.51 -21.08 15.63
N ALA A 208 7.56 -21.30 14.70
CA ALA A 208 6.20 -21.66 15.06
C ALA A 208 6.12 -23.05 15.73
N THR A 209 6.86 -24.04 15.21
CA THR A 209 6.94 -25.38 15.82
C THR A 209 7.55 -25.34 17.21
N GLU A 210 8.67 -24.65 17.39
CA GLU A 210 9.35 -24.47 18.69
C GLU A 210 8.43 -23.80 19.73
N ALA A 211 7.65 -22.78 19.33
CA ALA A 211 6.65 -22.15 20.18
C ALA A 211 5.52 -23.11 20.58
N ASN A 212 5.07 -23.99 19.68
CA ASN A 212 4.09 -25.04 19.98
C ASN A 212 4.63 -26.11 20.93
N GLU A 213 5.90 -26.51 20.77
CA GLU A 213 6.56 -27.45 21.69
C GLU A 213 6.70 -26.85 23.08
N ARG A 214 7.13 -25.58 23.19
CA ARG A 214 7.21 -24.85 24.47
C ARG A 214 5.84 -24.77 25.16
N ALA A 215 4.79 -24.40 24.42
CA ALA A 215 3.42 -24.33 24.94
C ALA A 215 2.90 -25.69 25.44
N LYS A 216 3.29 -26.79 24.79
CA LYS A 216 2.97 -28.16 25.25
C LYS A 216 3.72 -28.50 26.54
N ARG A 217 5.03 -28.24 26.62
CA ARG A 217 5.84 -28.47 27.83
C ARG A 217 5.26 -27.72 29.03
N GLN A 218 4.85 -26.46 28.84
CA GLN A 218 4.27 -25.62 29.89
C GLN A 218 2.91 -26.14 30.39
N ARG A 219 2.03 -26.62 29.51
CA ARG A 219 0.78 -27.28 29.95
C ARG A 219 1.08 -28.56 30.74
N ASN A 220 1.99 -29.39 30.25
CA ASN A 220 2.38 -30.62 30.93
C ASN A 220 3.03 -30.37 32.29
N SER A 221 3.87 -29.32 32.44
CA SER A 221 4.46 -28.97 33.74
C SER A 221 3.41 -28.43 34.70
N THR A 222 2.49 -27.57 34.27
CA THR A 222 1.38 -27.10 35.11
C THR A 222 0.45 -28.24 35.53
N GLU A 223 0.19 -29.23 34.66
CA GLU A 223 -0.55 -30.45 35.00
C GLU A 223 0.23 -31.38 35.94
N SER A 224 1.56 -31.43 35.84
CA SER A 224 2.43 -32.18 36.77
C SER A 224 2.47 -31.50 38.14
N GLU A 225 2.75 -30.20 38.20
CA GLU A 225 2.78 -29.38 39.42
C GLU A 225 1.41 -29.39 40.14
N ALA A 226 0.30 -29.35 39.39
CA ALA A 226 -1.05 -29.51 39.95
C ALA A 226 -1.32 -30.92 40.52
N ARG A 227 -0.56 -31.94 40.10
CA ARG A 227 -0.56 -33.30 40.69
C ARG A 227 0.52 -33.48 41.76
N GLU A 228 1.60 -32.70 41.71
CA GLU A 228 2.73 -32.69 42.63
C GLU A 228 2.58 -31.71 43.80
N PHE A 229 1.38 -31.16 44.01
CA PHE A 229 0.92 -30.64 45.31
C PHE A 229 0.81 -31.71 46.42
N LEU A 230 1.60 -32.78 46.32
CA LEU A 230 1.82 -33.80 47.34
C LEU A 230 3.29 -34.11 47.63
N HIS A 231 4.26 -33.80 46.76
CA HIS A 231 5.70 -33.91 47.09
C HIS A 231 6.56 -32.98 46.24
N ALA A 232 7.47 -32.24 46.89
CA ALA A 232 8.35 -31.25 46.26
C ALA A 232 9.81 -31.71 46.16
N ASN A 233 10.45 -31.43 45.02
CA ASN A 233 11.77 -30.76 44.88
C ASN A 233 12.48 -31.17 43.58
N GLY A 234 13.12 -30.19 42.90
CA GLY A 234 14.07 -30.44 41.82
C GLY A 234 14.03 -29.36 40.74
N HIS A 235 15.07 -28.55 40.64
CA HIS A 235 15.17 -27.45 39.68
C HIS A 235 16.41 -27.68 38.79
N ASP A 236 16.23 -27.66 37.47
CA ASP A 236 17.33 -27.59 36.51
C ASP A 236 16.93 -26.62 35.39
N SER A 237 17.84 -25.71 35.03
CA SER A 237 17.56 -24.57 34.16
C SER A 237 18.32 -24.67 32.83
N GLU A 238 17.61 -25.00 31.74
CA GLU A 238 18.10 -24.73 30.38
C GLU A 238 18.00 -23.22 30.09
N GLU A 239 19.04 -22.61 29.49
CA GLU A 239 19.03 -21.19 29.16
C GLU A 239 17.91 -20.83 28.16
N PRO A 240 17.14 -19.75 28.38
CA PRO A 240 16.06 -19.37 27.48
C PRO A 240 16.60 -18.75 26.19
N HIS A 241 16.30 -19.36 25.04
CA HIS A 241 16.44 -18.68 23.75
C HIS A 241 15.62 -17.36 23.76
N PRO A 242 16.23 -16.21 23.40
CA PRO A 242 15.66 -14.88 23.67
C PRO A 242 14.44 -14.49 22.81
N SER A 243 14.00 -15.34 21.88
CA SER A 243 12.93 -15.03 20.93
C SER A 243 11.50 -15.16 21.49
N PHE A 244 11.30 -15.82 22.64
CA PHE A 244 9.96 -16.13 23.16
C PHE A 244 9.81 -15.84 24.66
N SER A 245 8.75 -15.11 25.01
CA SER A 245 8.37 -14.80 26.40
C SER A 245 8.08 -16.05 27.23
N SER A 246 8.15 -15.91 28.56
CA SER A 246 7.78 -16.97 29.51
C SER A 246 6.33 -17.46 29.33
N ASP A 247 5.36 -16.57 29.07
CA ASP A 247 4.02 -16.96 28.61
C ASP A 247 4.01 -17.15 27.09
N CYS A 248 4.13 -18.41 26.65
CA CYS A 248 4.17 -18.82 25.25
C CYS A 248 3.01 -19.76 24.93
N ARG A 249 1.94 -19.23 24.33
CA ARG A 249 0.69 -19.98 24.09
C ARG A 249 0.64 -20.80 22.79
N GLY A 250 1.76 -20.89 22.07
CA GLY A 250 1.89 -21.60 20.81
C GLY A 250 2.26 -20.66 19.66
N GLY A 251 2.52 -21.24 18.49
CA GLY A 251 2.95 -20.51 17.30
C GLY A 251 2.30 -21.00 16.02
N PHE A 252 1.96 -20.06 15.13
CA PHE A 252 1.37 -20.36 13.83
C PHE A 252 2.16 -19.68 12.71
N PHE A 253 2.65 -20.48 11.77
CA PHE A 253 3.38 -19.97 10.61
C PHE A 253 2.39 -19.54 9.52
N ALA A 254 2.37 -18.24 9.19
CA ALA A 254 1.40 -17.64 8.28
C ALA A 254 1.44 -18.23 6.86
N ASP A 255 2.64 -18.59 6.38
CA ASP A 255 2.96 -19.15 5.05
C ASP A 255 2.24 -18.43 3.90
N GLN A 256 2.44 -17.11 3.75
CA GLN A 256 1.71 -16.30 2.75
C GLN A 256 1.73 -16.82 1.31
N PHE A 257 2.70 -17.66 0.95
CA PHE A 257 2.81 -18.24 -0.39
C PHE A 257 1.90 -19.46 -0.56
N GLU A 258 1.87 -20.37 0.42
CA GLU A 258 1.13 -21.64 0.30
C GLU A 258 -0.21 -21.67 1.04
N ASN A 259 -0.46 -20.71 1.95
CA ASN A 259 -1.71 -20.59 2.68
C ASN A 259 -2.81 -20.00 1.77
N LEU A 260 -3.86 -20.78 1.52
CA LEU A 260 -4.98 -20.39 0.66
C LEU A 260 -5.93 -19.35 1.28
N ALA A 261 -5.74 -18.98 2.55
CA ALA A 261 -6.39 -17.82 3.14
C ALA A 261 -6.08 -16.52 2.35
N ASN A 262 -4.89 -16.43 1.75
CA ASN A 262 -4.47 -15.35 0.87
C ASN A 262 -5.38 -15.22 -0.37
N PHE A 263 -5.53 -16.30 -1.16
CA PHE A 263 -6.52 -16.36 -2.25
C PHE A 263 -7.94 -16.05 -1.76
N ARG A 264 -8.36 -16.67 -0.65
CA ARG A 264 -9.71 -16.51 -0.09
C ARG A 264 -10.01 -15.07 0.33
N ALA A 265 -9.03 -14.34 0.86
CA ALA A 265 -9.18 -12.92 1.16
C ALA A 265 -9.66 -12.17 -0.08
N HIS A 266 -8.90 -12.27 -1.17
CA HIS A 266 -9.18 -11.54 -2.40
C HIS A 266 -10.44 -12.02 -3.13
N TYR A 267 -10.76 -13.32 -3.09
CA TYR A 267 -12.00 -13.86 -3.63
C TYR A 267 -13.25 -13.42 -2.82
N LYS A 268 -13.15 -13.33 -1.49
CA LYS A 268 -14.27 -13.00 -0.60
C LYS A 268 -14.43 -11.50 -0.30
N CYS A 269 -13.42 -10.65 -0.52
CA CYS A 269 -13.56 -9.19 -0.35
C CYS A 269 -13.13 -8.37 -1.57
N THR A 270 -11.87 -8.45 -2.04
CA THR A 270 -11.38 -7.51 -3.09
C THR A 270 -12.13 -7.65 -4.41
N GLY A 271 -12.40 -8.87 -4.88
CA GLY A 271 -13.21 -9.13 -6.08
C GLY A 271 -14.64 -8.58 -5.97
N PRO A 272 -15.42 -8.94 -4.92
CA PRO A 272 -16.72 -8.36 -4.65
C PRO A 272 -16.74 -6.83 -4.60
N GLU A 273 -15.80 -6.21 -3.88
CA GLU A 273 -15.70 -4.75 -3.80
C GLU A 273 -15.46 -4.10 -5.17
N ILE A 274 -14.59 -4.68 -6.00
CA ILE A 274 -14.35 -4.17 -7.36
C ILE A 274 -15.63 -4.24 -8.19
N TRP A 275 -16.32 -5.39 -8.18
CA TRP A 275 -17.56 -5.60 -8.94
C TRP A 275 -18.70 -4.67 -8.52
N GLU A 276 -18.86 -4.44 -7.21
CA GLU A 276 -19.84 -3.49 -6.68
C GLU A 276 -19.47 -2.05 -7.07
N GLN A 277 -18.20 -1.66 -6.93
CA GLN A 277 -17.73 -0.30 -7.19
C GLN A 277 -17.73 0.08 -8.67
N THR A 278 -17.67 -0.88 -9.60
CA THR A 278 -17.91 -0.63 -11.04
C THR A 278 -19.37 -0.77 -11.45
N GLY A 279 -20.29 -1.12 -10.53
CA GLY A 279 -21.68 -1.42 -10.86
C GLY A 279 -21.84 -2.59 -11.83
N GLY A 280 -20.89 -3.53 -11.87
CA GLY A 280 -20.80 -4.59 -12.86
C GLY A 280 -20.19 -4.19 -14.21
N ASN A 281 -19.96 -2.89 -14.46
CA ASN A 281 -19.34 -2.39 -15.69
C ASN A 281 -17.80 -2.53 -15.65
N LEU A 282 -17.31 -3.77 -15.59
CA LEU A 282 -15.89 -4.09 -15.67
C LEU A 282 -15.63 -4.95 -16.91
N HIS A 283 -14.69 -4.54 -17.75
CA HIS A 283 -14.31 -5.27 -18.95
C HIS A 283 -13.03 -6.08 -18.74
N ALA A 284 -12.07 -5.53 -17.99
CA ALA A 284 -10.80 -6.22 -17.74
C ALA A 284 -10.14 -5.91 -16.39
N PHE A 285 -9.30 -6.84 -15.93
CA PHE A 285 -8.49 -6.75 -14.73
C PHE A 285 -7.04 -7.15 -15.03
N VAL A 286 -6.08 -6.42 -14.48
CA VAL A 286 -4.65 -6.76 -14.61
C VAL A 286 -3.90 -6.47 -13.32
N ALA A 287 -3.05 -7.41 -12.90
CA ALA A 287 -2.15 -7.23 -11.77
C ALA A 287 -0.91 -8.14 -11.86
N ALA A 288 0.17 -7.69 -11.24
CA ALA A 288 1.37 -8.47 -10.97
C ALA A 288 1.14 -9.46 -9.83
N ALA A 289 2.01 -10.48 -9.77
CA ALA A 289 1.93 -11.55 -8.79
C ALA A 289 3.27 -11.79 -8.10
N GLY A 290 3.25 -11.82 -6.76
CA GLY A 290 4.30 -12.43 -5.94
C GLY A 290 3.80 -13.77 -5.40
N THR A 291 3.02 -13.74 -4.33
CA THR A 291 2.32 -14.93 -3.80
C THR A 291 1.19 -15.43 -4.73
N GLY A 292 0.69 -14.58 -5.63
CA GLY A 292 -0.38 -14.89 -6.59
C GLY A 292 -1.81 -14.72 -6.08
N GLY A 293 -2.04 -14.64 -4.75
CA GLY A 293 -3.39 -14.66 -4.18
C GLY A 293 -4.27 -13.48 -4.59
N THR A 294 -3.71 -12.28 -4.77
CA THR A 294 -4.46 -11.10 -5.27
C THR A 294 -4.96 -11.31 -6.70
N LEU A 295 -4.07 -11.67 -7.61
CA LEU A 295 -4.41 -11.95 -9.01
C LEU A 295 -5.38 -13.13 -9.11
N ALA A 296 -5.14 -14.21 -8.37
CA ALA A 296 -5.96 -15.42 -8.42
C ALA A 296 -7.36 -15.21 -7.82
N GLY A 297 -7.47 -14.62 -6.63
CA GLY A 297 -8.75 -14.40 -5.95
C GLY A 297 -9.67 -13.47 -6.73
N ILE A 298 -9.12 -12.37 -7.26
CA ILE A 298 -9.89 -11.40 -8.05
C ILE A 298 -10.28 -12.01 -9.40
N SER A 299 -9.34 -12.57 -10.17
CA SER A 299 -9.66 -13.14 -11.49
C SER A 299 -10.67 -14.29 -11.41
N ARG A 300 -10.58 -15.12 -10.38
CA ARG A 300 -11.57 -16.19 -10.14
C ARG A 300 -12.94 -15.61 -9.86
N PHE A 301 -13.06 -14.68 -8.90
CA PHE A 301 -14.35 -14.06 -8.57
C PHE A 301 -14.99 -13.35 -9.77
N LEU A 302 -14.21 -12.55 -10.50
CA LEU A 302 -14.69 -11.79 -11.66
C LEU A 302 -15.20 -12.73 -12.76
N LYS A 303 -14.45 -13.79 -13.11
CA LYS A 303 -14.89 -14.78 -14.11
C LYS A 303 -15.99 -15.73 -13.61
N ASP A 304 -16.25 -15.79 -12.31
CA ASP A 304 -17.42 -16.48 -11.75
C ASP A 304 -18.66 -15.54 -11.74
N LYS A 305 -18.49 -14.22 -11.92
CA LYS A 305 -19.58 -13.23 -12.15
C LYS A 305 -19.88 -13.00 -13.62
N ASN A 306 -18.86 -12.82 -14.45
CA ASN A 306 -18.96 -12.70 -15.89
C ASN A 306 -17.70 -13.34 -16.53
N PRO A 307 -17.81 -14.47 -17.24
CA PRO A 307 -16.67 -15.18 -17.81
C PRO A 307 -15.92 -14.38 -18.89
N ASP A 308 -16.57 -13.40 -19.52
CA ASP A 308 -16.01 -12.59 -20.60
C ASP A 308 -14.99 -11.56 -20.10
N ILE A 309 -14.99 -11.23 -18.80
CA ILE A 309 -14.02 -10.31 -18.19
C ILE A 309 -12.61 -10.83 -18.41
N LYS A 310 -11.77 -10.00 -19.04
CA LYS A 310 -10.38 -10.33 -19.34
C LYS A 310 -9.50 -10.15 -18.12
N CYS A 311 -8.72 -11.17 -17.76
CA CYS A 311 -7.85 -11.18 -16.59
C CYS A 311 -6.40 -11.46 -17.01
N PHE A 312 -5.51 -10.50 -16.80
CA PHE A 312 -4.12 -10.57 -17.25
C PHE A 312 -3.10 -10.49 -16.10
N LEU A 313 -1.98 -11.19 -16.27
CA LEU A 313 -0.76 -10.98 -15.47
C LEU A 313 0.07 -9.84 -16.10
N ILE A 314 0.71 -9.01 -15.28
CA ILE A 314 1.86 -8.19 -15.68
C ILE A 314 3.06 -8.59 -14.83
N ASP A 315 4.14 -9.04 -15.46
CA ASP A 315 5.26 -9.70 -14.78
C ASP A 315 6.54 -8.84 -14.87
N PRO A 316 7.29 -8.62 -13.77
CA PRO A 316 8.54 -7.87 -13.80
C PRO A 316 9.71 -8.71 -14.35
N PRO A 317 10.88 -8.10 -14.64
CA PRO A 317 12.08 -8.82 -15.05
C PRO A 317 12.49 -9.91 -14.05
N GLY A 318 13.09 -10.98 -14.56
CA GLY A 318 13.55 -12.12 -13.75
C GLY A 318 12.47 -13.15 -13.40
N SER A 319 11.20 -12.72 -13.27
CA SER A 319 10.07 -13.61 -12.94
C SER A 319 9.80 -14.67 -14.02
N GLY A 320 9.43 -15.88 -13.59
CA GLY A 320 9.06 -16.98 -14.49
C GLY A 320 7.56 -17.06 -14.82
N LEU A 321 6.71 -16.26 -14.17
CA LEU A 321 5.25 -16.40 -14.26
C LEU A 321 4.69 -16.06 -15.66
N PHE A 322 5.27 -15.08 -16.36
CA PHE A 322 4.89 -14.73 -17.73
C PHE A 322 5.04 -15.95 -18.66
N ASN A 323 6.17 -16.67 -18.57
CA ASN A 323 6.38 -17.86 -19.38
C ASN A 323 5.41 -18.97 -18.97
N LYS A 324 5.06 -19.09 -17.68
CA LYS A 324 4.05 -20.05 -17.24
C LYS A 324 2.70 -19.79 -17.90
N VAL A 325 2.25 -18.54 -17.90
CA VAL A 325 0.95 -18.16 -18.47
C VAL A 325 0.94 -18.31 -20.00
N THR A 326 2.00 -17.86 -20.68
CA THR A 326 2.04 -17.80 -22.15
C THR A 326 2.55 -19.09 -22.83
N ARG A 327 3.29 -19.95 -22.12
CA ARG A 327 3.98 -21.12 -22.69
C ARG A 327 3.83 -22.40 -21.84
N GLY A 328 3.13 -22.35 -20.70
CA GLY A 328 2.94 -23.49 -19.80
C GLY A 328 4.16 -23.85 -18.93
N VAL A 329 5.33 -23.25 -19.15
CA VAL A 329 6.60 -23.54 -18.46
C VAL A 329 7.19 -22.29 -17.81
N MET A 330 7.79 -22.40 -16.62
CA MET A 330 8.37 -21.23 -15.91
C MET A 330 9.65 -20.69 -16.56
N TYR A 331 10.37 -21.54 -17.30
CA TYR A 331 11.75 -21.30 -17.73
C TYR A 331 11.91 -20.06 -18.63
N THR A 332 12.87 -19.20 -18.28
CA THR A 332 13.23 -18.00 -19.04
C THR A 332 14.49 -18.24 -19.91
N ARG A 333 14.75 -17.41 -20.95
CA ARG A 333 16.01 -17.52 -21.72
C ARG A 333 17.20 -16.96 -20.93
N GLU A 334 16.90 -16.14 -19.94
CA GLU A 334 17.80 -15.49 -19.00
C GLU A 334 18.27 -16.50 -17.92
N GLU A 335 17.52 -17.59 -17.70
CA GLU A 335 17.89 -18.76 -16.90
C GLU A 335 18.79 -19.78 -17.65
N ALA A 336 19.23 -19.45 -18.88
CA ALA A 336 20.15 -20.31 -19.63
C ALA A 336 21.50 -20.51 -18.92
N GLU A 337 21.97 -21.75 -18.95
CA GLU A 337 23.25 -22.16 -18.37
C GLU A 337 24.40 -21.31 -18.95
N GLY A 338 25.29 -20.84 -18.07
CA GLY A 338 26.38 -19.91 -18.43
C GLY A 338 26.00 -18.42 -18.52
N ARG A 339 24.71 -18.04 -18.54
CA ARG A 339 24.26 -16.62 -18.49
C ARG A 339 23.66 -16.19 -17.15
N ARG A 340 23.49 -17.13 -16.22
CA ARG A 340 22.90 -16.91 -14.91
C ARG A 340 23.73 -15.93 -14.08
N ALA A 341 23.20 -14.72 -13.90
CA ALA A 341 23.78 -13.73 -12.99
C ALA A 341 23.91 -14.30 -11.56
N LYS A 342 24.95 -13.86 -10.84
CA LYS A 342 25.26 -14.30 -9.47
C LYS A 342 24.10 -14.04 -8.50
N ASN A 343 23.29 -13.02 -8.80
CA ASN A 343 21.95 -12.81 -8.27
C ASN A 343 20.98 -12.76 -9.48
N PRO A 344 20.14 -13.78 -9.74
CA PRO A 344 19.38 -13.89 -10.99
C PRO A 344 18.19 -12.93 -11.12
N PHE A 345 17.88 -12.14 -10.08
CA PHE A 345 16.66 -11.32 -9.98
C PHE A 345 16.97 -9.89 -9.50
N ASP A 346 17.90 -9.21 -10.16
CA ASP A 346 18.22 -7.80 -9.85
C ASP A 346 17.18 -6.85 -10.48
N THR A 347 15.91 -7.04 -10.12
CA THR A 347 14.84 -6.07 -10.39
C THR A 347 14.69 -5.16 -9.18
N ILE A 348 14.52 -3.86 -9.44
CA ILE A 348 14.22 -2.86 -8.40
C ILE A 348 12.74 -2.88 -7.98
N THR A 349 11.91 -3.71 -8.64
CA THR A 349 10.49 -3.89 -8.31
C THR A 349 10.34 -4.84 -7.13
N GLU A 350 9.82 -4.33 -6.01
CA GLU A 350 9.64 -5.13 -4.80
C GLU A 350 8.21 -5.72 -4.69
N GLY A 351 8.12 -6.91 -4.08
CA GLY A 351 6.84 -7.53 -3.65
C GLY A 351 6.10 -8.35 -4.71
N VAL A 352 6.61 -8.41 -5.94
CA VAL A 352 6.09 -9.18 -7.08
C VAL A 352 7.23 -9.81 -7.87
N GLY A 353 6.92 -10.82 -8.71
CA GLY A 353 7.88 -11.64 -9.43
C GLY A 353 8.34 -12.86 -8.62
N ILE A 354 8.35 -14.05 -9.23
CA ILE A 354 8.75 -15.30 -8.56
C ILE A 354 9.05 -16.44 -9.56
N ASN A 355 10.04 -17.28 -9.24
CA ASN A 355 10.47 -18.40 -10.11
C ASN A 355 10.05 -19.78 -9.55
N ARG A 356 8.92 -19.82 -8.84
CA ARG A 356 8.23 -21.05 -8.43
C ARG A 356 6.72 -20.82 -8.44
N LEU A 357 5.96 -21.88 -8.68
CA LEU A 357 4.49 -21.83 -8.58
C LEU A 357 4.06 -21.99 -7.13
N THR A 358 3.11 -21.17 -6.71
CA THR A 358 2.48 -21.22 -5.38
C THR A 358 1.09 -21.83 -5.51
N LYS A 359 0.59 -22.45 -4.43
CA LYS A 359 -0.82 -22.92 -4.39
C LYS A 359 -1.82 -21.80 -4.69
N ASN A 360 -1.53 -20.57 -4.27
CA ASN A 360 -2.36 -19.41 -4.52
C ASN A 360 -2.39 -19.02 -6.02
N PHE A 361 -1.25 -18.98 -6.71
CA PHE A 361 -1.19 -18.60 -8.13
C PHE A 361 -1.88 -19.64 -9.04
N LEU A 362 -1.79 -20.93 -8.69
CA LEU A 362 -2.42 -22.03 -9.45
C LEU A 362 -3.96 -21.93 -9.54
N LEU A 363 -4.61 -21.09 -8.72
CA LEU A 363 -6.05 -20.87 -8.76
C LEU A 363 -6.49 -19.74 -9.71
N ALA A 364 -5.55 -19.00 -10.30
CA ALA A 364 -5.85 -17.89 -11.20
C ALA A 364 -6.50 -18.35 -12.51
N LYS A 365 -7.51 -17.59 -12.98
CA LYS A 365 -8.08 -17.75 -14.32
C LYS A 365 -7.61 -16.58 -15.19
N LEU A 366 -6.63 -16.80 -16.06
CA LEU A 366 -6.00 -15.75 -16.87
C LEU A 366 -6.23 -15.97 -18.36
N ASP A 367 -6.46 -14.88 -19.09
CA ASP A 367 -6.58 -14.86 -20.56
C ASP A 367 -5.24 -14.59 -21.24
N GLY A 368 -4.26 -14.01 -20.52
CA GLY A 368 -2.93 -13.72 -21.04
C GLY A 368 -1.97 -13.10 -20.02
N ALA A 369 -0.81 -12.67 -20.48
CA ALA A 369 0.18 -11.97 -19.67
C ALA A 369 1.00 -10.97 -20.50
N TYR A 370 1.52 -9.95 -19.82
CA TYR A 370 2.49 -8.97 -20.31
C TYR A 370 3.78 -9.03 -19.48
N ARG A 371 4.91 -8.54 -20.03
CA ARG A 371 6.14 -8.25 -19.27
C ARG A 371 6.33 -6.75 -19.12
N SER A 372 6.79 -6.31 -17.95
CA SER A 372 7.32 -4.94 -17.74
C SER A 372 8.85 -4.97 -17.63
N THR A 373 9.47 -3.81 -17.82
CA THR A 373 10.84 -3.51 -17.43
C THR A 373 10.87 -2.60 -16.20
N ASP A 374 12.01 -2.58 -15.51
CA ASP A 374 12.23 -1.67 -14.38
C ASP A 374 12.20 -0.19 -14.81
N LYS A 375 12.69 0.11 -16.02
CA LYS A 375 12.64 1.46 -16.60
C LYS A 375 11.19 1.91 -16.79
N GLU A 376 10.33 1.08 -17.37
CA GLU A 376 8.90 1.38 -17.50
C GLU A 376 8.22 1.56 -16.14
N ALA A 377 8.55 0.74 -15.14
CA ALA A 377 8.02 0.90 -13.79
C ALA A 377 8.42 2.26 -13.18
N VAL A 378 9.68 2.67 -13.31
CA VAL A 378 10.17 3.98 -12.84
C VAL A 378 9.47 5.12 -13.58
N GLU A 379 9.46 5.11 -14.92
CA GLU A 379 8.81 6.16 -15.71
C GLU A 379 7.32 6.27 -15.38
N MET A 380 6.60 5.14 -15.32
CA MET A 380 5.19 5.11 -14.93
C MET A 380 4.96 5.72 -13.55
N SER A 381 5.81 5.41 -12.56
CA SER A 381 5.68 5.98 -11.22
C SER A 381 5.90 7.50 -11.18
N ARG A 382 6.74 8.05 -12.07
CA ARG A 382 6.98 9.50 -12.19
C ARG A 382 5.87 10.18 -12.98
N PHE A 383 5.37 9.53 -14.02
CA PHE A 383 4.21 9.96 -14.81
C PHE A 383 2.96 10.08 -13.92
N LEU A 384 2.65 9.05 -13.11
CA LEU A 384 1.52 9.05 -12.17
C LEU A 384 1.66 10.14 -11.09
N LEU A 385 2.87 10.35 -10.55
CA LEU A 385 3.11 11.40 -9.57
C LEU A 385 2.97 12.80 -10.17
N ARG A 386 3.48 13.01 -11.39
CA ARG A 386 3.45 14.30 -12.11
C ARG A 386 2.04 14.70 -12.56
N ASN A 387 1.25 13.75 -13.04
CA ASN A 387 -0.04 14.03 -13.68
C ASN A 387 -1.26 13.83 -12.76
N ASP A 388 -1.22 12.85 -11.84
CA ASP A 388 -2.36 12.54 -10.94
C ASP A 388 -2.05 12.77 -9.45
N GLY A 389 -0.80 13.09 -9.09
CA GLY A 389 -0.36 13.18 -7.70
C GLY A 389 -0.26 11.82 -6.98
N LEU A 390 -0.28 10.71 -7.72
CA LEU A 390 -0.34 9.35 -7.17
C LEU A 390 1.07 8.84 -6.78
N PHE A 391 1.42 8.98 -5.50
CA PHE A 391 2.69 8.50 -4.95
C PHE A 391 2.66 7.03 -4.52
N VAL A 392 2.90 6.13 -5.47
CA VAL A 392 2.68 4.67 -5.35
C VAL A 392 3.98 3.85 -5.34
N GLY A 393 3.94 2.65 -4.75
CA GLY A 393 5.07 1.73 -4.74
C GLY A 393 5.34 1.06 -6.10
N SER A 394 6.49 0.41 -6.23
CA SER A 394 6.99 -0.17 -7.49
C SER A 394 6.01 -1.15 -8.16
N SER A 395 5.44 -2.09 -7.39
CA SER A 395 4.44 -3.03 -7.91
C SER A 395 3.16 -2.36 -8.44
N SER A 396 2.78 -1.21 -7.88
CA SER A 396 1.64 -0.40 -8.35
C SER A 396 1.95 0.27 -9.70
N ALA A 397 3.19 0.69 -9.92
CA ALA A 397 3.61 1.24 -11.21
C ALA A 397 3.65 0.17 -12.29
N VAL A 398 4.19 -1.03 -12.00
CA VAL A 398 4.11 -2.21 -12.89
C VAL A 398 2.66 -2.55 -13.23
N ASN A 399 1.77 -2.55 -12.23
CA ASN A 399 0.33 -2.73 -12.43
C ASN A 399 -0.28 -1.72 -13.42
N CYS A 400 0.11 -0.44 -13.32
CA CYS A 400 -0.35 0.60 -14.24
C CYS A 400 0.23 0.46 -15.67
N VAL A 401 1.47 -0.03 -15.82
CA VAL A 401 2.02 -0.43 -17.14
C VAL A 401 1.17 -1.52 -17.77
N GLY A 402 0.80 -2.55 -17.00
CA GLY A 402 -0.14 -3.59 -17.44
C GLY A 402 -1.50 -3.04 -17.84
N ALA A 403 -2.05 -2.09 -17.07
CA ALA A 403 -3.34 -1.47 -17.35
C ALA A 403 -3.36 -0.67 -18.66
N VAL A 404 -2.32 0.10 -18.96
CA VAL A 404 -2.21 0.84 -20.22
C VAL A 404 -2.09 -0.09 -21.42
N ARG A 405 -1.29 -1.15 -21.32
CA ARG A 405 -1.15 -2.14 -22.41
C ARG A 405 -2.46 -2.86 -22.69
N LEU A 406 -3.17 -3.29 -21.63
CA LEU A 406 -4.48 -3.92 -21.76
C LEU A 406 -5.55 -2.97 -22.33
N ALA A 407 -5.54 -1.70 -21.92
CA ALA A 407 -6.40 -0.67 -22.48
C ALA A 407 -6.11 -0.40 -23.97
N ARG A 408 -4.83 -0.35 -24.37
CA ARG A 408 -4.41 -0.24 -25.78
C ARG A 408 -4.81 -1.46 -26.62
N GLU A 409 -4.78 -2.67 -26.05
CA GLU A 409 -5.18 -3.91 -26.73
C GLU A 409 -6.72 -4.01 -26.92
N LEU A 410 -7.50 -3.61 -25.92
CA LEU A 410 -8.97 -3.62 -25.99
C LEU A 410 -9.55 -2.44 -26.79
N GLY A 411 -8.83 -1.32 -26.84
CA GLY A 411 -9.30 -0.08 -27.47
C GLY A 411 -10.25 0.74 -26.59
N PRO A 412 -10.60 1.96 -27.01
CA PRO A 412 -11.34 2.94 -26.19
C PRO A 412 -12.74 2.46 -25.80
N GLY A 413 -13.29 3.06 -24.73
CA GLY A 413 -14.62 2.76 -24.20
C GLY A 413 -14.67 1.61 -23.16
N HIS A 414 -13.60 0.86 -22.99
CA HIS A 414 -13.52 -0.23 -22.00
C HIS A 414 -13.20 0.28 -20.59
N THR A 415 -13.60 -0.48 -19.57
CA THR A 415 -13.28 -0.24 -18.15
C THR A 415 -12.28 -1.29 -17.66
N ILE A 416 -11.11 -0.85 -17.19
CA ILE A 416 -10.00 -1.68 -16.73
C ILE A 416 -9.71 -1.35 -15.26
N VAL A 417 -9.64 -2.38 -14.41
CA VAL A 417 -9.21 -2.23 -13.01
C VAL A 417 -7.82 -2.82 -12.79
N THR A 418 -7.01 -2.11 -12.01
CA THR A 418 -5.74 -2.62 -11.47
C THR A 418 -5.60 -2.29 -9.98
N ILE A 419 -4.52 -2.74 -9.34
CA ILE A 419 -4.29 -2.59 -7.90
C ILE A 419 -3.17 -1.58 -7.63
N LEU A 420 -3.44 -0.58 -6.79
CA LEU A 420 -2.43 0.31 -6.22
C LEU A 420 -2.02 -0.25 -4.86
N CYS A 421 -1.07 -1.19 -4.89
CA CYS A 421 -0.71 -2.13 -3.83
C CYS A 421 -0.29 -1.46 -2.51
N ASP A 422 0.53 -0.42 -2.59
CA ASP A 422 1.17 0.29 -1.47
C ASP A 422 1.70 1.67 -1.90
N SER A 423 2.08 2.50 -0.92
CA SER A 423 2.58 3.87 -1.17
C SER A 423 4.08 3.90 -1.45
N GLY A 424 4.51 4.87 -2.27
CA GLY A 424 5.91 5.14 -2.59
C GLY A 424 6.81 5.40 -1.36
N ILE A 425 6.22 5.77 -0.22
CA ILE A 425 6.92 5.94 1.07
C ILE A 425 7.73 4.68 1.44
N ARG A 426 7.22 3.48 1.12
CA ARG A 426 7.88 2.20 1.42
C ARG A 426 9.11 1.92 0.55
N HIS A 427 9.33 2.69 -0.50
CA HIS A 427 10.32 2.45 -1.55
C HIS A 427 11.35 3.59 -1.71
N LEU A 428 11.46 4.48 -0.71
CA LEU A 428 12.29 5.69 -0.74
C LEU A 428 13.80 5.42 -0.87
N SER A 429 14.31 4.31 -0.34
CA SER A 429 15.75 4.00 -0.36
C SER A 429 16.25 3.41 -1.68
N LYS A 430 15.35 2.95 -2.57
CA LYS A 430 15.70 2.36 -3.88
C LYS A 430 14.92 2.98 -5.04
N PHE A 431 13.64 2.62 -5.20
CA PHE A 431 12.79 2.98 -6.34
C PHE A 431 12.54 4.50 -6.48
N TYR A 432 12.62 5.25 -5.37
CA TYR A 432 12.56 6.72 -5.37
C TYR A 432 13.91 7.39 -5.09
N ASN A 433 15.00 6.64 -4.96
CA ASN A 433 16.32 7.18 -4.68
C ASN A 433 17.07 7.51 -5.98
N THR A 434 17.29 8.81 -6.25
CA THR A 434 17.96 9.28 -7.48
C THR A 434 19.34 8.67 -7.69
N ARG A 435 20.14 8.49 -6.62
CA ARG A 435 21.47 7.89 -6.72
C ARG A 435 21.38 6.41 -7.07
N TYR A 436 20.53 5.65 -6.36
CA TYR A 436 20.30 4.24 -6.66
C TYR A 436 19.85 4.04 -8.12
N LEU A 437 18.91 4.85 -8.60
CA LEU A 437 18.47 4.81 -10.00
C LEU A 437 19.58 5.17 -10.98
N SER A 438 20.43 6.14 -10.67
CA SER A 438 21.60 6.49 -11.48
C SER A 438 22.60 5.33 -11.57
N ASP A 439 22.91 4.70 -10.43
CA ASP A 439 23.87 3.59 -10.33
C ASP A 439 23.41 2.35 -11.14
N HIS A 440 22.10 2.23 -11.42
CA HIS A 440 21.50 1.14 -12.23
C HIS A 440 21.07 1.58 -13.65
N GLY A 441 21.32 2.83 -14.07
CA GLY A 441 20.93 3.33 -15.40
C GLY A 441 19.41 3.56 -15.58
N LEU A 442 18.67 3.71 -14.48
CA LEU A 442 17.21 3.79 -14.42
C LEU A 442 16.67 5.20 -14.10
N LEU A 443 17.47 6.25 -14.32
CA LEU A 443 17.00 7.64 -14.12
C LEU A 443 15.79 7.92 -15.03
N PRO A 444 14.69 8.50 -14.50
CA PRO A 444 13.52 8.86 -15.30
C PRO A 444 13.84 10.00 -16.27
N SER A 445 13.28 9.91 -17.47
CA SER A 445 13.53 10.81 -18.60
C SER A 445 12.28 11.11 -19.43
N ALA A 446 11.18 10.36 -19.24
CA ALA A 446 9.98 10.47 -20.08
C ALA A 446 9.01 11.59 -19.62
N TYR A 447 8.33 12.19 -20.58
CA TYR A 447 7.35 13.26 -20.36
C TYR A 447 5.90 12.80 -20.53
N SER A 448 5.62 11.88 -21.46
CA SER A 448 4.31 11.25 -21.61
C SER A 448 4.41 9.72 -21.48
N LEU A 449 3.58 8.96 -22.20
CA LEU A 449 3.59 7.49 -22.20
C LEU A 449 4.48 6.88 -23.31
N GLU A 450 5.35 7.67 -23.96
CA GLU A 450 6.23 7.22 -25.04
C GLU A 450 7.19 6.09 -24.62
N PHE A 451 7.46 5.96 -23.32
CA PHE A 451 8.27 4.89 -22.75
C PHE A 451 7.60 3.50 -22.80
N LEU A 452 6.33 3.42 -23.22
CA LEU A 452 5.57 2.19 -23.45
C LEU A 452 5.44 1.82 -24.93
N ASP A 453 6.01 2.64 -25.81
CA ASP A 453 5.99 2.40 -27.26
C ASP A 453 7.25 1.60 -27.66
N PRO A 454 7.15 0.65 -28.62
CA PRO A 454 8.14 -0.41 -28.84
C PRO A 454 9.40 0.01 -29.61
#